data_AF-A0A5E6N3D1-F1
#
_entry.id   AF-A0A5E6N3D1-F1
#
_cell.length_a   1.000
_cell.length_b   1.000
_cell.length_c   1.000
_cell.angle_alpha   90.00
_cell.angle_beta   90.00
_cell.angle_gamma   90.00
#
_symmetry.space_group_name_H-M   'P 1'
#
loop_
_entity.id
_entity.type
_entity.pdbx_description
1 polymer ?
#
loop_
_entity_poly.entity_id
_entity_poly.type
_entity_poly.pdbx_seq_one_letter_code
_entity_poly.pdbx_strand_id
1 'polypeptide(L)'
;MINRYTTSGNPNCHVILRGGKGETNYDSKSVQATAKQLVDSGLSDRLMVDFSHANSEKKFKNQLKVGDDIAKQISAGSKQIFGVMIESHLNEGSQPVGPLKSLEYGVSITDGCIGWNDTEKLLKALSKSVQKRNI
;
A
#
# COMPACT_ATOMS: atom_id res chain seq x y z
N MET A 1 -30.71 30.33 4.69
CA MET A 1 -29.48 30.62 3.91
C MET A 1 -29.06 29.30 3.27
N ILE A 2 -29.01 29.20 1.93
CA ILE A 2 -28.63 27.97 1.22
C ILE A 2 -27.27 28.22 0.59
N ASN A 3 -26.27 27.39 0.95
CA ASN A 3 -24.94 27.43 0.34
C ASN A 3 -24.89 26.38 -0.77
N ARG A 4 -24.46 26.80 -1.97
CA ARG A 4 -24.20 25.92 -3.11
C ARG A 4 -22.70 25.90 -3.38
N TYR A 5 -22.13 24.69 -3.43
CA TYR A 5 -20.73 24.47 -3.76
C TYR A 5 -20.62 23.79 -5.13
N THR A 6 -19.74 24.29 -5.98
CA THR A 6 -19.38 23.71 -7.28
C THR A 6 -17.87 23.50 -7.28
N THR A 7 -17.41 22.32 -7.70
CA THR A 7 -15.98 22.01 -7.82
C THR A 7 -15.58 21.84 -9.28
N SER A 8 -14.29 21.98 -9.57
CA SER A 8 -13.72 21.74 -10.91
C SER A 8 -13.50 20.26 -11.23
N GLY A 9 -13.71 19.36 -10.26
CA GLY A 9 -13.23 17.98 -10.32
C GLY A 9 -11.71 17.86 -10.12
N ASN A 10 -11.24 16.65 -9.81
CA ASN A 10 -9.82 16.33 -9.67
C ASN A 10 -9.44 15.22 -10.67
N PRO A 11 -8.60 15.51 -11.69
CA PRO A 11 -8.18 14.51 -12.67
C PRO A 11 -7.09 13.55 -12.15
N ASN A 12 -6.54 13.79 -10.96
CA ASN A 12 -5.40 13.04 -10.41
C ASN A 12 -5.81 11.92 -9.43
N CYS A 13 -7.04 11.43 -9.56
CA CYS A 13 -7.53 10.28 -8.80
C CYS A 13 -6.93 8.97 -9.33
N HIS A 14 -6.77 7.98 -8.46
CA HIS A 14 -6.23 6.67 -8.81
C HIS A 14 -6.84 5.58 -7.92
N VAL A 15 -6.69 4.33 -8.34
CA VAL A 15 -7.11 3.15 -7.57
C VAL A 15 -6.01 2.70 -6.62
N ILE A 16 -6.43 2.26 -5.43
CA ILE A 16 -5.59 1.57 -4.45
C ILE A 16 -6.10 0.13 -4.30
N LEU A 17 -5.23 -0.84 -4.61
CA LEU A 17 -5.48 -2.26 -4.32
C LEU A 17 -5.10 -2.54 -2.87
N ARG A 18 -6.11 -2.77 -2.02
CA ARG A 18 -5.96 -2.98 -0.57
C ARG A 18 -6.58 -4.27 -0.02
N GLY A 19 -6.84 -5.23 -0.92
CA GLY A 19 -7.63 -6.43 -0.66
C GLY A 19 -9.11 -6.13 -0.41
N GLY A 20 -9.86 -7.16 -0.04
CA GLY A 20 -11.27 -7.04 0.32
C GLY A 20 -11.91 -8.39 0.64
N LYS A 21 -12.95 -8.41 1.48
CA LYS A 21 -13.72 -9.64 1.82
C LYS A 21 -12.88 -10.83 2.28
N GLY A 22 -11.72 -10.59 2.88
CA GLY A 22 -10.79 -11.64 3.33
C GLY A 22 -9.82 -12.15 2.26
N GLU A 23 -9.85 -11.57 1.06
CA GLU A 23 -8.95 -11.91 -0.05
C GLU A 23 -7.92 -10.80 -0.30
N THR A 24 -6.73 -11.21 -0.72
CA THR A 24 -5.66 -10.34 -1.18
C THR A 24 -5.84 -10.01 -2.66
N ASN A 25 -5.37 -8.85 -3.12
CA ASN A 25 -5.40 -8.48 -4.53
C ASN A 25 -4.12 -7.75 -4.99
N TYR A 26 -2.97 -8.08 -4.40
CA TYR A 26 -1.68 -7.51 -4.79
C TYR A 26 -0.92 -8.33 -5.84
N ASP A 27 -1.33 -9.58 -6.10
CA ASP A 27 -0.65 -10.46 -7.04
C ASP A 27 -0.74 -9.93 -8.48
N SER A 28 0.15 -10.43 -9.34
CA SER A 28 0.25 -9.94 -10.72
C SER A 28 -1.05 -10.12 -11.51
N LYS A 29 -1.87 -11.14 -11.23
CA LYS A 29 -3.14 -11.34 -11.94
C LYS A 29 -4.15 -10.26 -11.54
N SER A 30 -4.25 -9.96 -10.25
CA SER A 30 -5.09 -8.86 -9.77
C SER A 30 -4.64 -7.51 -10.33
N VAL A 31 -3.34 -7.20 -10.32
CA VAL A 31 -2.80 -5.94 -10.87
C VAL A 31 -3.16 -5.79 -12.35
N GLN A 32 -2.93 -6.83 -13.17
CA GLN A 32 -3.22 -6.78 -14.61
C GLN A 32 -4.72 -6.70 -14.88
N ALA A 33 -5.55 -7.42 -14.13
CA ALA A 33 -7.00 -7.36 -14.26
C ALA A 33 -7.54 -5.95 -13.94
N THR A 34 -7.04 -5.31 -12.88
CA THR A 34 -7.44 -3.93 -12.54
C THR A 34 -6.94 -2.92 -13.56
N ALA A 35 -5.68 -3.02 -14.00
CA ALA A 35 -5.14 -2.15 -15.03
C ALA A 35 -5.96 -2.21 -16.32
N LYS A 36 -6.37 -3.42 -16.73
CA LYS A 36 -7.27 -3.60 -17.87
C LYS A 36 -8.62 -2.92 -17.67
N GLN A 37 -9.26 -3.09 -16.51
CA GLN A 37 -10.55 -2.44 -16.21
C GLN A 37 -10.46 -0.91 -16.24
N LEU A 38 -9.34 -0.34 -15.79
CA LEU A 38 -9.09 1.10 -15.85
C LEU A 38 -9.02 1.60 -17.29
N VAL A 39 -8.26 0.90 -18.15
CA VAL A 39 -8.17 1.22 -19.59
C VAL A 39 -9.53 1.09 -20.27
N ASP A 40 -10.27 0.01 -20.01
CA ASP A 40 -11.61 -0.20 -20.57
C ASP A 40 -12.60 0.90 -20.13
N SER A 41 -12.31 1.58 -19.01
CA SER A 41 -13.07 2.72 -18.49
C SER A 41 -12.54 4.10 -18.93
N GLY A 42 -11.53 4.14 -19.81
CA GLY A 42 -10.91 5.39 -20.27
C GLY A 42 -10.01 6.09 -19.25
N LEU A 43 -9.53 5.37 -18.24
CA LEU A 43 -8.66 5.86 -17.16
C LEU A 43 -7.21 5.40 -17.36
N SER A 44 -6.28 6.01 -16.61
CA SER A 44 -4.88 5.56 -16.56
C SER A 44 -4.79 4.13 -16.01
N ASP A 45 -3.96 3.29 -16.61
CA ASP A 45 -3.69 1.91 -16.19
C ASP A 45 -2.83 1.80 -14.92
N ARG A 46 -2.57 2.93 -14.25
CA ARG A 46 -1.66 3.03 -13.11
C ARG A 46 -2.43 2.95 -11.79
N LEU A 47 -1.94 2.10 -10.90
CA LEU A 47 -2.52 1.85 -9.59
C LEU A 47 -1.47 1.84 -8.48
N MET A 48 -1.94 2.04 -7.26
CA MET A 48 -1.16 1.88 -6.04
C MET A 48 -1.54 0.57 -5.36
N VAL A 49 -0.58 -0.08 -4.69
CA VAL A 49 -0.84 -1.28 -3.88
C VAL A 49 -0.60 -0.97 -2.41
N ASP A 50 -1.60 -1.21 -1.58
CA ASP A 50 -1.51 -1.17 -0.13
C ASP A 50 -1.04 -2.54 0.39
N PHE A 51 0.03 -2.54 1.19
CA PHE A 51 0.62 -3.77 1.72
C PHE A 51 -0.08 -4.24 2.99
N SER A 52 -0.82 -3.36 3.66
CA SER A 52 -1.48 -3.62 4.94
C SER A 52 -2.90 -4.18 4.74
N HIS A 53 -3.80 -3.93 5.70
CA HIS A 53 -5.22 -4.26 5.65
C HIS A 53 -5.49 -5.68 5.17
N ALA A 54 -6.40 -5.87 4.20
CA ALA A 54 -6.76 -7.20 3.71
C ALA A 54 -5.62 -7.84 2.89
N ASN A 55 -4.74 -7.05 2.26
CA ASN A 55 -3.56 -7.58 1.58
C ASN A 55 -2.53 -8.19 2.56
N SER A 56 -2.47 -7.71 3.79
CA SER A 56 -1.68 -8.33 4.86
C SER A 56 -2.41 -9.46 5.61
N GLU A 57 -3.66 -9.76 5.24
CA GLU A 57 -4.55 -10.63 6.03
C GLU A 57 -4.72 -10.13 7.48
N LYS A 58 -4.65 -8.81 7.69
CA LYS A 58 -4.60 -8.15 9.01
C LYS A 58 -3.43 -8.61 9.91
N LYS A 59 -2.35 -9.12 9.32
CA LYS A 59 -1.12 -9.50 10.03
C LYS A 59 -0.01 -8.57 9.57
N PHE A 60 0.36 -7.59 10.38
CA PHE A 60 1.30 -6.53 9.97
C PHE A 60 2.63 -7.05 9.40
N LYS A 61 3.17 -8.17 9.89
CA LYS A 61 4.38 -8.80 9.33
C LYS A 61 4.22 -9.32 7.89
N ASN A 62 3.00 -9.64 7.46
CA ASN A 62 2.74 -10.04 6.07
C ASN A 62 2.96 -8.88 5.08
N GLN A 63 3.03 -7.60 5.52
CA GLN A 63 3.41 -6.49 4.64
C GLN A 63 4.75 -6.75 3.93
N LEU A 64 5.68 -7.47 4.57
CA LEU A 64 6.96 -7.86 3.95
C LEU A 64 6.77 -8.85 2.81
N LYS A 65 5.84 -9.81 2.94
CA LYS A 65 5.50 -10.77 1.88
C LYS A 65 4.86 -10.08 0.69
N VAL A 66 3.95 -9.14 0.95
CA VAL A 66 3.34 -8.30 -0.10
C VAL A 66 4.43 -7.48 -0.79
N GLY A 67 5.32 -6.87 0.00
CA GLY A 67 6.45 -6.09 -0.50
C GLY A 67 7.41 -6.88 -1.39
N ASP A 68 7.73 -8.12 -1.03
CA ASP A 68 8.57 -9.00 -1.84
C ASP A 68 7.92 -9.35 -3.18
N ASP A 69 6.62 -9.60 -3.19
CA ASP A 69 5.88 -9.88 -4.43
C ASP A 69 5.84 -8.64 -5.35
N ILE A 70 5.50 -7.48 -4.79
CA ILE A 70 5.46 -6.22 -5.53
C ILE A 70 6.84 -5.82 -6.04
N ALA A 71 7.90 -6.03 -5.24
CA ALA A 71 9.28 -5.82 -5.69
C ALA A 71 9.62 -6.74 -6.89
N LYS A 72 9.21 -8.02 -6.87
CA LYS A 72 9.40 -8.92 -8.01
C LYS A 72 8.68 -8.41 -9.24
N GLN A 73 7.40 -8.04 -9.13
CA GLN A 73 6.61 -7.51 -10.24
C GLN A 73 7.24 -6.25 -10.86
N ILE A 74 7.66 -5.28 -10.03
CA ILE A 74 8.35 -4.07 -10.49
C ILE A 74 9.64 -4.45 -11.21
N SER A 75 10.47 -5.31 -10.61
CA SER A 75 11.75 -5.73 -11.18
C SER A 75 11.62 -6.53 -12.48
N ALA A 76 10.46 -7.14 -12.71
CA ALA A 76 10.12 -7.88 -13.93
C ALA A 76 9.56 -6.98 -15.04
N GLY A 77 9.48 -5.65 -14.82
CA GLY A 77 9.05 -4.70 -15.85
C GLY A 77 7.68 -4.07 -15.62
N SER A 78 6.98 -4.36 -14.51
CA SER A 78 5.66 -3.78 -14.26
C SER A 78 5.70 -2.24 -14.25
N LYS A 79 4.87 -1.64 -15.12
CA LYS A 79 4.68 -0.18 -15.24
C LYS A 79 3.37 0.29 -14.61
N GLN A 80 2.43 -0.64 -14.37
CA GLN A 80 1.11 -0.37 -13.79
C GLN A 80 1.20 0.04 -12.32
N ILE A 81 2.16 -0.52 -11.56
CA ILE A 81 2.35 -0.16 -10.15
C ILE A 81 3.15 1.15 -10.08
N PHE A 82 2.49 2.26 -9.77
CA PHE A 82 3.15 3.57 -9.64
C PHE A 82 3.59 3.89 -8.21
N GLY A 83 2.94 3.29 -7.22
CA GLY A 83 3.16 3.59 -5.82
C GLY A 83 2.73 2.44 -4.92
N VAL A 84 3.16 2.53 -3.67
CA VAL A 84 2.82 1.55 -2.62
C VAL A 84 2.45 2.29 -1.33
N MET A 85 1.62 1.66 -0.50
CA MET A 85 1.27 2.15 0.84
C MET A 85 1.73 1.12 1.88
N ILE A 86 2.40 1.59 2.93
CA ILE A 86 3.02 0.77 3.98
C ILE A 86 2.66 1.39 5.33
N GLU A 87 2.18 0.57 6.25
CA GLU A 87 1.93 0.98 7.64
C GLU A 87 3.14 0.60 8.50
N SER A 88 3.95 1.61 8.81
CA SER A 88 5.19 1.49 9.56
C SER A 88 5.24 2.48 10.72
N HIS A 89 5.95 2.08 11.78
CA HIS A 89 6.20 2.93 12.93
C HIS A 89 7.59 2.63 13.51
N LEU A 90 8.04 3.45 14.48
CA LEU A 90 9.32 3.23 15.16
C LEU A 90 9.42 1.81 15.74
N ASN A 91 8.40 1.42 16.51
CA ASN A 91 8.24 0.10 17.10
C ASN A 91 7.07 -0.63 16.42
N GLU A 92 7.18 -1.95 16.32
CA GLU A 92 6.20 -2.77 15.60
C GLU A 92 4.94 -3.08 16.42
N GLY A 93 3.91 -3.57 15.73
CA GLY A 93 2.65 -3.97 16.34
C GLY A 93 1.72 -2.78 16.58
N SER A 94 0.80 -2.97 17.52
CA SER A 94 -0.13 -1.93 17.99
C SER A 94 -0.44 -2.11 19.47
N GLN A 95 -1.00 -1.07 20.07
CA GLN A 95 -1.44 -1.01 21.46
C GLN A 95 -2.85 -0.41 21.56
N PRO A 96 -3.62 -0.68 22.62
CA PRO A 96 -4.91 -0.01 22.84
C PRO A 96 -4.75 1.49 23.10
N VAL A 97 -5.77 2.26 22.73
CA VAL A 97 -5.87 3.68 23.10
C VAL A 97 -5.93 3.83 24.62
N GLY A 98 -5.19 4.79 25.17
CA GLY A 98 -5.15 5.07 26.60
C GLY A 98 -4.55 6.44 26.92
N PRO A 99 -4.49 6.82 28.21
CA PRO A 99 -3.83 8.05 28.66
C PRO A 99 -2.37 8.10 28.18
N LEU A 100 -1.88 9.28 27.77
CA LEU A 100 -0.55 9.43 27.19
C LEU A 100 0.58 8.80 28.04
N LYS A 101 0.47 8.86 29.38
CA LYS A 101 1.47 8.31 30.30
C LYS A 101 1.55 6.78 30.30
N SER A 102 0.53 6.08 29.81
CA SER A 102 0.51 4.61 29.73
C SER A 102 0.84 4.08 28.34
N LEU A 103 1.02 4.96 27.34
CA LEU A 103 1.31 4.54 25.98
C LEU A 103 2.79 4.24 25.81
N GLU A 104 3.09 3.11 25.20
CA GLU A 104 4.43 2.80 24.72
C GLU A 104 4.81 3.79 23.61
N TYR A 105 5.95 4.44 23.77
CA TYR A 105 6.44 5.38 22.77
C TYR A 105 6.67 4.67 21.45
N GLY A 106 6.20 5.26 20.35
CA GLY A 106 6.50 4.77 19.01
C GLY A 106 5.76 3.50 18.61
N VAL A 107 4.69 3.10 19.30
CA VAL A 107 3.80 1.98 18.93
C VAL A 107 2.43 2.51 18.51
N SER A 108 1.90 2.04 17.37
CA SER A 108 0.60 2.45 16.82
C SER A 108 -0.55 2.21 17.81
N ILE A 109 -1.51 3.13 17.90
CA ILE A 109 -2.75 2.95 18.69
C ILE A 109 -3.95 2.45 17.86
N THR A 110 -3.72 2.16 16.58
CA THR A 110 -4.74 1.67 15.63
C THR A 110 -4.31 0.31 15.06
N ASP A 111 -4.02 0.25 13.76
CA ASP A 111 -3.59 -0.97 13.09
C ASP A 111 -2.12 -1.26 13.41
N GLY A 112 -1.78 -2.56 13.39
CA GLY A 112 -0.42 -3.02 13.64
C GLY A 112 0.53 -2.57 12.53
N CYS A 113 1.66 -1.97 12.90
CA CYS A 113 2.68 -1.52 11.96
C CYS A 113 3.90 -2.43 11.94
N ILE A 114 4.63 -2.47 10.83
CA ILE A 114 6.02 -2.97 10.85
C ILE A 114 6.93 -1.97 11.57
N GLY A 115 7.96 -2.47 12.25
CA GLY A 115 8.94 -1.63 12.93
C GLY A 115 9.98 -1.03 11.97
N TRP A 116 10.83 -0.16 12.50
CA TRP A 116 11.82 0.57 11.70
C TRP A 116 12.79 -0.35 10.92
N ASN A 117 13.31 -1.41 11.55
CA ASN A 117 14.24 -2.33 10.89
C ASN A 117 13.64 -3.02 9.66
N ASP A 118 12.36 -3.38 9.73
CA ASP A 118 11.64 -4.00 8.62
C ASP A 118 11.27 -2.98 7.55
N THR A 119 10.95 -1.76 7.96
CA THR A 119 10.71 -0.62 7.06
C THR A 119 11.94 -0.32 6.21
N GLU A 120 13.12 -0.23 6.83
CA GLU A 120 14.37 0.02 6.11
C GLU A 120 14.69 -1.08 5.11
N LYS A 121 14.55 -2.35 5.50
CA LYS A 121 14.74 -3.51 4.61
C LYS A 121 13.78 -3.46 3.43
N LEU A 122 12.51 -3.21 3.69
CA LEU A 122 11.47 -3.15 2.67
C LEU A 122 11.72 -2.02 1.66
N LEU A 123 12.03 -0.81 2.14
CA LEU A 123 12.34 0.33 1.27
C LEU A 123 13.58 0.07 0.42
N LYS A 124 14.62 -0.57 0.98
CA LYS A 124 15.81 -0.98 0.22
C LYS A 124 15.47 -2.02 -0.86
N ALA A 125 14.59 -2.98 -0.59
CA ALA A 125 14.14 -3.97 -1.57
C ALA A 125 13.36 -3.31 -2.72
N LEU A 126 12.44 -2.40 -2.41
CA LEU A 126 11.68 -1.62 -3.40
C LEU A 126 12.58 -0.70 -4.22
N SER A 127 13.57 -0.06 -3.60
CA SER A 127 14.54 0.77 -4.32
C SER A 127 15.31 -0.07 -5.36
N LYS A 128 15.80 -1.25 -4.97
CA LYS A 128 16.49 -2.19 -5.87
C LYS A 128 15.60 -2.66 -7.03
N SER A 129 14.32 -2.92 -6.78
CA SER A 129 13.41 -3.36 -7.85
C SER A 129 13.17 -2.26 -8.89
N VAL A 130 12.99 -1.02 -8.44
CA VAL A 130 12.85 0.15 -9.34
C VAL A 130 14.11 0.37 -10.15
N GLN A 131 15.30 0.30 -9.53
CA GLN A 131 16.57 0.38 -10.24
C GLN A 131 16.67 -0.69 -11.32
N LYS A 132 16.39 -1.96 -10.96
CA LYS A 132 16.44 -3.08 -11.91
C LYS A 132 15.48 -2.92 -13.09
N ARG A 133 14.30 -2.34 -12.88
CA ARG A 133 13.33 -2.07 -13.96
C ARG A 133 13.84 -1.03 -14.98
N ASN A 134 14.66 -0.09 -14.52
CA ASN A 134 15.10 1.07 -15.30
C ASN A 134 16.47 0.87 -15.97
N ILE A 135 17.10 -0.30 -15.77
CA ILE A 135 18.27 -0.77 -16.51
C ILE A 135 17.77 -1.47 -17.77
#